data_AF-A0A1L7LJI8-F1
#
_entry.id   AF-A0A1L7LJI8-F1
#
_cell.length_a   1.000
_cell.length_b   1.000
_cell.length_c   1.000
_cell.angle_alpha   90.00
_cell.angle_beta   90.00
_cell.angle_gamma   90.00
#
_symmetry.space_group_name_H-M   'P 1'
#
loop_
_entity.id
_entity.type
_entity.pdbx_description
1 polymer ?
#
loop_
_entity_poly.entity_id
_entity_poly.type
_entity_poly.pdbx_seq_one_letter_code
_entity_poly.pdbx_strand_id
1 'polypeptide(L)' 'MCKGPGANACDMYYSLQKVKEIVSPNVRIYAGHSYGKQPGEILSEVMDHNIYFQIEDINKFIEFRNRKGQDNLFKFI' A
#
# COMPACT_ATOMS: atom_id res chain seq x y z
N MET A 1 7.55 10.09 1.30
CA MET A 1 8.78 10.13 0.48
C MET A 1 9.19 8.70 0.16
N CYS A 2 9.10 8.27 -1.10
CA CYS A 2 9.77 7.06 -1.59
C CYS A 2 11.29 7.24 -1.40
N LYS A 3 11.83 6.75 -0.29
CA LYS A 3 13.22 6.93 0.10
C LYS A 3 13.99 5.63 -0.10
N GLY A 4 15.16 5.74 -0.74
CA GLY A 4 16.06 4.63 -1.02
C GLY A 4 16.31 4.44 -2.53
N PRO A 5 17.46 3.86 -2.93
CA PRO A 5 17.72 3.55 -4.33
C PRO A 5 16.59 2.67 -4.91
N GLY A 6 16.02 3.10 -6.04
CA GLY A 6 14.93 2.38 -6.72
C GLY A 6 13.52 2.60 -6.20
N ALA A 7 13.32 3.44 -5.17
CA ALA A 7 11.98 3.72 -4.66
C ALA A 7 11.17 4.61 -5.63
N ASN A 8 10.03 4.11 -6.13
CA ASN A 8 9.18 4.82 -7.09
C ASN A 8 7.68 4.65 -6.77
N ALA A 9 6.97 5.76 -6.57
CA ALA A 9 5.55 5.75 -6.25
C ALA A 9 4.66 5.34 -7.44
N CYS A 10 5.09 5.63 -8.67
CA CYS A 10 4.42 5.22 -9.90
C CYS A 10 4.46 3.69 -10.05
N ASP A 11 5.65 3.08 -9.86
CA ASP A 11 5.80 1.62 -9.94
C ASP A 11 4.99 0.90 -8.85
N MET A 12 4.93 1.48 -7.65
CA MET A 12 4.08 0.98 -6.56
C MET A 12 2.60 1.02 -6.94
N TYR A 13 2.11 2.10 -7.54
CA TYR A 13 0.73 2.21 -8.00
C TYR A 13 0.36 1.07 -8.96
N TYR A 14 1.15 0.91 -10.03
CA TYR A 14 0.89 -0.15 -11.01
C TYR A 14 1.02 -1.56 -10.42
N SER A 15 1.93 -1.75 -9.47
CA SER A 15 2.05 -3.03 -8.75
C SER A 15 0.77 -3.34 -7.95
N LEU A 16 0.20 -2.36 -7.26
CA LEU A 16 -1.05 -2.53 -6.51
C LEU A 16 -2.25 -2.76 -7.43
N GLN A 17 -2.35 -2.04 -8.55
CA GLN A 17 -3.41 -2.25 -9.53
C GLN A 17 -3.34 -3.67 -10.12
N LYS A 18 -2.14 -4.14 -10.46
CA LYS A 18 -1.94 -5.52 -10.92
C LYS A 18 -2.39 -6.54 -9.88
N VAL A 19 -2.04 -6.35 -8.61
CA VAL A 19 -2.51 -7.23 -7.51
C VAL A 19 -4.04 -7.22 -7.42
N LYS A 20 -4.67 -6.05 -7.46
CA LYS A 20 -6.14 -5.89 -7.43
C LYS A 20 -6.82 -6.61 -8.60
N GLU A 21 -6.20 -6.64 -9.78
CA GLU A 21 -6.74 -7.29 -10.97
C GLU A 21 -6.59 -8.81 -10.97
N ILE A 22 -5.42 -9.32 -10.56
CA ILE A 22 -5.09 -10.75 -10.75
C ILE A 22 -5.30 -11.63 -9.51
N VAL A 23 -5.31 -11.04 -8.30
CA VAL A 23 -5.37 -11.81 -7.05
C VAL A 23 -6.82 -11.88 -6.57
N SER A 24 -7.28 -13.09 -6.24
CA SER A 24 -8.62 -13.28 -5.69
C SER A 24 -8.79 -12.51 -4.37
N PRO A 25 -9.94 -11.83 -4.15
CA PRO A 25 -10.21 -11.08 -2.91
C PRO A 25 -10.11 -11.92 -1.63
N ASN A 26 -10.28 -13.25 -1.72
CA ASN A 26 -10.24 -14.16 -0.57
C ASN A 26 -8.81 -14.65 -0.22
N VAL A 27 -7.79 -14.26 -0.98
CA VAL A 27 -6.39 -14.65 -0.71
C VAL A 27 -5.88 -13.92 0.53
N ARG A 28 -5.21 -14.64 1.43
CA ARG A 28 -4.59 -14.07 2.63
C ARG A 28 -3.29 -13.34 2.31
N ILE A 29 -3.13 -12.14 2.89
CA ILE A 29 -1.96 -11.27 2.71
C ILE A 29 -1.11 -11.28 3.98
N TYR A 30 0.13 -11.74 3.84
CA TYR A 30 1.11 -11.75 4.92
C TYR A 30 2.16 -10.64 4.70
N ALA A 31 1.90 -9.46 5.24
CA ALA A 31 2.81 -8.32 5.13
C ALA A 31 4.05 -8.49 6.02
N GLY A 32 5.21 -8.01 5.55
CA GLY A 32 6.46 -8.06 6.33
C GLY A 32 6.49 -7.10 7.53
N HIS A 33 5.57 -6.15 7.60
CA HIS A 33 5.42 -5.22 8.72
C HIS A 33 3.94 -4.92 8.96
N SER A 34 3.57 -4.63 10.21
CA SER A 34 2.24 -4.14 10.57
C SER A 34 2.28 -3.03 11.61
N TYR A 35 1.23 -2.20 11.61
CA TYR A 35 1.05 -1.04 12.49
C TYR A 35 -0.32 -1.01 13.18
N GLY A 36 -1.17 -2.03 12.99
CA GLY A 36 -2.51 -2.01 13.59
C GLY A 36 -3.39 -3.26 13.41
N LYS A 37 -3.26 -4.00 12.30
CA LYS A 37 -3.95 -5.30 12.11
C LYS A 37 -2.94 -6.43 11.95
N GLN A 38 -3.21 -7.61 12.49
CA GLN A 38 -2.27 -8.73 12.33
C GLN A 38 -2.14 -9.16 10.86
N PRO A 39 -0.96 -9.60 10.39
CA PRO A 39 -0.84 -10.21 9.08
C PRO A 39 -1.76 -11.43 8.89
N GLY A 40 -2.19 -11.70 7.66
CA GLY A 40 -3.03 -12.84 7.31
C GLY A 40 -4.49 -12.51 7.01
N GLU A 41 -4.87 -11.23 6.99
CA GLU A 41 -6.17 -10.74 6.49
C GLU A 41 -6.34 -11.09 5.00
N ILE A 42 -7.59 -11.24 4.56
CA ILE A 42 -7.89 -11.46 3.13
C ILE A 42 -7.74 -10.15 2.34
N LEU A 43 -7.45 -10.25 1.03
CA LEU A 43 -7.20 -9.09 0.18
C LEU A 43 -8.38 -8.11 0.17
N SER A 44 -9.63 -8.55 0.21
CA SER A 44 -10.79 -7.65 0.31
C SER A 44 -10.71 -6.75 1.55
N GLU A 45 -10.45 -7.33 2.72
CA GLU A 45 -10.29 -6.58 3.97
C GLU A 45 -9.10 -5.62 3.89
N VAL A 46 -8.01 -6.03 3.25
CA VAL A 46 -6.85 -5.14 3.02
C VAL A 46 -7.23 -3.96 2.13
N MET A 47 -7.95 -4.18 1.03
CA MET A 47 -8.38 -3.11 0.12
C MET A 47 -9.31 -2.10 0.81
N ASP A 48 -10.19 -2.58 1.67
CA ASP A 48 -11.17 -1.75 2.39
C ASP A 48 -10.53 -0.86 3.47
N HIS A 49 -9.37 -1.25 4.01
CA HIS A 49 -8.72 -0.52 5.11
C HIS A 49 -7.42 0.19 4.70
N ASN A 50 -6.81 -0.19 3.58
CA ASN A 50 -5.56 0.38 3.13
C ASN A 50 -5.82 1.51 2.12
N ILE A 51 -5.55 2.74 2.55
CA ILE A 51 -5.74 3.97 1.75
C ILE A 51 -5.12 3.93 0.36
N TYR A 52 -4.02 3.18 0.16
CA TYR A 52 -3.37 3.08 -1.15
C TYR A 52 -4.22 2.31 -2.18
N PHE A 53 -5.11 1.42 -1.76
CA PHE A 53 -6.05 0.74 -2.67
C PHE A 53 -7.28 1.60 -3.02
N GLN A 54 -7.51 2.69 -2.28
CA GLN A 54 -8.68 3.56 -2.42
C GLN A 54 -8.40 4.79 -3.31
N ILE A 55 -7.14 5.04 -3.69
CA ILE A 55 -6.77 6.16 -4.56
C ILE A 55 -6.67 5.65 -6.00
N GLU A 56 -7.69 5.92 -6.81
CA GLU A 56 -7.77 5.47 -8.22
C GLU A 56 -7.06 6.40 -9.21
N ASP A 57 -6.88 7.67 -8.86
CA ASP A 57 -6.15 8.61 -9.69
C ASP A 57 -4.65 8.49 -9.43
N ILE A 58 -3.87 8.16 -10.46
CA ILE A 58 -2.42 7.97 -10.35
C ILE A 58 -1.69 9.22 -9.88
N ASN A 59 -2.11 10.41 -10.29
CA ASN A 59 -1.46 11.66 -9.89
C ASN A 59 -1.70 11.91 -8.40
N LYS A 60 -2.94 11.72 -7.93
CA LYS A 60 -3.29 11.80 -6.50
C LYS A 60 -2.55 10.75 -5.69
N PHE A 61 -2.37 9.54 -6.21
CA PHE A 61 -1.61 8.49 -5.53
C PHE A 61 -0.16 8.90 -5.34
N ILE A 62 0.50 9.36 -6.43
CA ILE A 62 1.89 9.79 -6.41
C ILE A 62 2.08 10.97 -5.46
N GLU A 63 1.20 11.97 -5.54
CA GLU A 63 1.21 13.13 -4.65
C GLU A 63 1.05 12.70 -3.20
N PHE A 64 0.04 11.87 -2.89
CA PHE A 64 -0.21 11.39 -1.54
C PHE A 64 0.97 10.57 -0.99
N ARG A 65 1.54 9.67 -1.79
CA ARG A 65 2.69 8.84 -1.36
C ARG A 65 3.94 9.67 -1.11
N ASN A 66 4.14 10.73 -1.89
CA ASN A 66 5.30 11.61 -1.81
C ASN A 66 5.11 12.84 -0.91
N ARG A 67 3.92 13.04 -0.33
CA ARG A 67 3.62 14.16 0.58
C ARG A 67 4.65 14.33 1.70
N LYS A 68 4.81 15.58 2.12
CA LYS A 68 5.65 15.97 3.27
C LYS A 68 4.98 15.54 4.59
N GLY A 69 5.75 15.50 5.69
CA GLY A 69 5.22 15.19 7.03
C GLY A 69 4.86 13.71 7.26
N GLN A 70 5.44 12.79 6.49
CA GLN A 70 5.34 11.35 6.79
C GLN A 70 6.36 10.98 7.88
N ASP A 71 6.08 11.41 9.11
CA ASP A 71 6.89 11.10 10.28
C ASP A 71 6.49 9.74 10.88
N ASN A 72 7.39 9.08 11.62
CA ASN A 72 7.15 7.77 12.26
C ASN A 72 6.87 6.57 11.32
N LEU A 73 7.26 6.66 10.04
CA LEU A 73 7.11 5.60 9.02
C LEU A 73 7.75 4.23 9.37
N PHE A 74 8.52 4.14 10.45
CA PHE A 74 9.22 2.91 10.88
C PHE A 74 8.89 2.53 12.33
N LYS A 75 7.80 3.06 12.90
CA LYS A 75 7.36 2.71 14.25
C LYS A 75 6.44 1.49 14.21
N PHE A 76 7.02 0.31 14.00
CA PHE A 76 6.30 -0.97 13.98
C PHE A 76 5.76 -1.35 15.38
N ILE A 77 4.72 -2.19 15.45
CA ILE A 77 4.20 -2.81 16.69
C ILE A 77 4.66 -4.27 16.74
#